data_AF-A0A5S3VVB9-F1
#
_entry.id   AF-A0A5S3VVB9-F1
#
_cell.length_a   1.000
_cell.length_b   1.000
_cell.length_c   1.000
_cell.angle_alpha   90.00
_cell.angle_beta   90.00
_cell.angle_gamma   90.00
#
_symmetry.space_group_name_H-M   'P 1'
#
loop_
_entity.id
_entity.type
_entity.pdbx_description
1 polymer ?
#
loop_
_entity_poly.entity_id
_entity_poly.type
_entity_poly.pdbx_seq_one_letter_code
_entity_poly.pdbx_strand_id
1 'polypeptide(L)'
;DEQGEIQVPTGKFRLSDTASQHLYCQFTYDFEDGLGEHIRELGLMLGTTPKTGIPAGKYYLLPDEVAEAGELILLEHRTALFRDQGVRETFEFVISY
;
A
#
# COMPACT_ATOMS: atom_id res chain seq x y z
N ASP A 1 -4.12 2.06 21.00
CA ASP A 1 -3.79 1.02 21.99
C ASP A 1 -2.34 1.21 22.42
N GLU A 2 -2.06 1.50 23.70
CA GLU A 2 -0.68 1.72 24.17
C GLU A 2 0.23 0.50 23.97
N GLN A 3 -0.36 -0.70 23.92
CA GLN A 3 0.33 -1.97 23.66
C GLN A 3 0.18 -2.45 22.21
N GLY A 4 -0.33 -1.60 21.32
CA GLY A 4 -0.50 -1.92 19.90
C GLY A 4 0.83 -2.13 19.18
N GLU A 5 0.92 -3.20 18.40
CA GLU A 5 2.10 -3.56 17.61
C GLU A 5 2.19 -2.82 16.27
N ILE A 6 1.06 -2.37 15.73
CA ILE A 6 1.02 -1.57 14.50
C ILE A 6 1.29 -0.12 14.87
N GLN A 7 2.42 0.42 14.40
CA GLN A 7 2.83 1.80 14.68
C GLN A 7 2.79 2.61 13.39
N VAL A 8 1.93 3.61 13.35
CA VAL A 8 1.85 4.59 12.28
C VAL A 8 1.97 6.00 12.88
N PRO A 9 2.24 7.05 12.10
CA PRO A 9 2.40 8.40 12.65
C PRO A 9 1.20 8.91 13.47
N THR A 10 -0.01 8.41 13.20
CA THR A 10 -1.24 8.78 13.89
C THR A 10 -1.45 8.06 15.22
N GLY A 11 -0.65 7.03 15.53
CA GLY A 11 -0.71 6.33 16.81
C GLY A 11 -0.40 4.85 16.72
N LYS A 12 -0.74 4.15 17.80
CA LYS A 12 -0.53 2.71 17.95
C LYS A 12 -1.86 1.96 17.87
N PHE A 13 -1.88 0.91 17.06
CA PHE A 13 -3.05 0.10 16.77
C PHE A 13 -2.72 -1.39 16.97
N ARG A 14 -3.76 -2.21 17.13
CA ARG A 14 -3.66 -3.67 17.12
C ARG A 14 -4.72 -4.21 16.18
N LEU A 15 -4.47 -5.39 15.61
CA LEU A 15 -5.49 -6.10 14.85
C LEU A 15 -6.69 -6.44 15.76
N SER A 16 -7.88 -6.39 15.18
CA SER A 16 -9.13 -6.70 15.86
C SER A 16 -9.83 -7.83 15.13
N ASP A 17 -10.23 -8.87 15.86
CA ASP A 17 -11.06 -9.96 15.32
C ASP A 17 -12.52 -9.55 15.13
N THR A 18 -12.88 -8.35 15.57
CA THR A 18 -14.21 -7.74 15.40
C THR A 18 -14.14 -6.47 14.57
N ALA A 19 -15.21 -6.16 13.86
CA ALA A 19 -15.30 -4.95 13.06
C ALA A 19 -15.01 -3.70 13.92
N SER A 20 -14.18 -2.81 13.39
CA SER A 20 -13.81 -1.56 14.03
C SER A 20 -13.93 -0.41 13.04
N GLN A 21 -13.94 0.82 13.55
CA GLN A 21 -13.90 2.04 12.74
C GLN A 21 -12.55 2.27 12.04
N HIS A 22 -11.58 1.37 12.24
CA HIS A 22 -10.24 1.46 11.66
C HIS A 22 -10.01 0.34 10.65
N LEU A 23 -9.39 0.68 9.52
CA LEU A 23 -8.93 -0.26 8.50
C LEU A 23 -7.41 -0.20 8.43
N TYR A 24 -6.75 -1.34 8.64
CA TYR A 24 -5.31 -1.51 8.44
C TYR A 24 -5.05 -2.03 7.03
N CYS A 25 -4.14 -1.38 6.31
CA CYS A 25 -3.71 -1.77 4.98
C CYS A 25 -2.19 -1.91 4.95
N GLN A 26 -1.69 -3.05 4.50
CA GLN A 26 -0.27 -3.35 4.36
C GLN A 26 0.03 -3.75 2.92
N PHE A 27 1.06 -3.13 2.35
CA PHE A 27 1.54 -3.41 1.00
C PHE A 27 3.03 -3.69 1.07
N THR A 28 3.42 -4.94 0.80
CA THR A 28 4.82 -5.34 0.73
C THR A 28 5.20 -5.52 -0.72
N TYR A 29 6.12 -4.70 -1.19
CA TYR A 29 6.69 -4.84 -2.51
C TYR A 29 7.72 -5.98 -2.50
N ASP A 30 7.80 -6.72 -3.60
CA ASP A 30 8.86 -7.69 -3.83
C ASP A 30 10.16 -7.01 -4.28
N PHE A 31 11.25 -7.77 -4.40
CA PHE A 31 12.59 -7.28 -4.74
C PHE A 31 12.69 -6.61 -6.12
N GLU A 32 11.82 -7.01 -7.05
CA GLU A 32 11.82 -6.51 -8.43
C GLU A 32 10.77 -5.40 -8.65
N ASP A 33 9.85 -5.21 -7.70
CA ASP A 33 8.79 -4.23 -7.81
C ASP A 33 9.37 -2.80 -7.77
N GLY A 34 9.15 -2.05 -8.84
CA GLY A 34 9.61 -0.67 -8.99
C GLY A 34 11.14 -0.52 -8.98
N LEU A 35 11.90 -1.57 -9.32
CA LEU A 35 13.37 -1.54 -9.27
C LEU A 35 13.95 -0.36 -10.08
N GLY A 36 14.81 0.44 -9.44
CA GLY A 36 15.43 1.62 -10.05
C GLY A 36 14.56 2.88 -10.02
N GLU A 37 13.30 2.79 -9.58
CA GLU A 37 12.41 3.93 -9.48
C GLU A 37 12.62 4.74 -8.19
N HIS A 38 12.21 6.00 -8.26
CA HIS A 38 12.17 6.90 -7.11
C HIS A 38 10.72 7.19 -6.70
N ILE A 39 10.28 6.57 -5.60
CA ILE A 39 8.93 6.77 -5.05
C ILE A 39 8.92 8.06 -4.22
N ARG A 40 8.09 9.03 -4.63
CA ARG A 40 7.90 10.31 -3.92
C ARG A 40 6.50 10.48 -3.36
N GLU A 41 5.57 9.63 -3.80
CA GLU A 41 4.15 9.71 -3.47
C GLU A 41 3.62 8.30 -3.28
N LEU A 42 2.77 8.10 -2.27
CA LEU A 42 1.96 6.90 -2.12
C LEU A 42 0.49 7.27 -2.14
N GLY A 43 -0.26 6.60 -3.01
CA GLY A 43 -1.71 6.69 -3.09
C GLY A 43 -2.36 5.38 -2.64
N LEU A 44 -3.35 5.47 -1.76
CA LEU A 44 -4.23 4.35 -1.48
C LEU A 44 -5.47 4.49 -2.34
N MET A 45 -5.73 3.48 -3.18
CA MET A 45 -6.81 3.46 -4.15
C MET A 45 -7.87 2.44 -3.73
N LEU A 46 -9.15 2.81 -3.86
CA LEU A 46 -10.29 1.92 -3.63
C LEU A 46 -10.94 1.54 -4.97
N GLY A 47 -11.15 0.25 -5.19
CA GLY A 47 -11.83 -0.24 -6.40
C GLY A 47 -10.95 -0.35 -7.64
N THR A 48 -9.63 -0.37 -7.50
CA THR A 48 -8.71 -0.63 -8.62
C THR A 48 -8.93 -2.04 -9.20
N THR A 49 -8.97 -2.15 -10.53
CA THR A 49 -9.13 -3.45 -11.21
C THR A 49 -8.07 -3.68 -12.29
N PRO A 50 -7.54 -4.91 -12.44
CA PRO A 50 -6.61 -5.26 -13.50
C PRO A 50 -7.33 -5.41 -14.86
N LYS A 51 -6.59 -5.20 -15.95
CA LYS A 51 -7.05 -5.53 -17.30
C LYS A 51 -7.30 -7.03 -17.48
N THR A 52 -8.13 -7.37 -18.47
CA THR A 52 -8.33 -8.75 -18.89
C THR A 52 -7.00 -9.36 -19.36
N GLY A 53 -6.73 -10.60 -18.94
CA GLY A 53 -5.52 -11.34 -19.32
C GLY A 53 -4.35 -11.20 -18.36
N ILE A 54 -4.45 -10.34 -17.34
CA ILE A 54 -3.47 -10.29 -16.25
C ILE A 54 -3.54 -11.60 -15.44
N PRO A 55 -2.41 -12.29 -15.18
CA PRO A 55 -2.40 -13.52 -14.41
C PRO A 55 -2.98 -13.35 -13.01
N ALA A 56 -3.78 -14.33 -12.56
CA ALA A 56 -4.24 -14.38 -11.19
C ALA A 56 -3.03 -14.45 -10.23
N GLY A 57 -3.06 -13.66 -9.16
CA GLY A 57 -1.98 -13.57 -8.18
C GLY A 57 -0.87 -12.57 -8.53
N LYS A 58 -0.93 -11.89 -9.68
CA LYS A 58 -0.09 -10.70 -9.92
C LYS A 58 -0.69 -9.51 -9.17
N TYR A 59 0.00 -9.07 -8.11
CA TYR A 59 -0.44 -7.94 -7.26
C TYR A 59 0.23 -6.62 -7.60
N TYR A 60 1.46 -6.65 -8.12
CA TYR A 60 2.13 -5.45 -8.62
C TYR A 60 1.74 -5.22 -10.08
N LEU A 61 0.89 -4.21 -10.32
CA LEU A 61 0.41 -3.83 -11.64
C LEU A 61 1.14 -2.59 -12.13
N LEU A 62 1.60 -2.61 -13.38
CA LEU A 62 2.06 -1.41 -14.06
C LEU A 62 0.85 -0.53 -14.45
N PRO A 63 1.05 0.78 -14.67
CA PRO A 63 -0.04 1.69 -15.04
C PRO A 63 -0.84 1.24 -16.27
N ASP A 64 -0.19 0.60 -17.24
CA ASP A 64 -0.82 0.08 -18.45
C ASP A 64 -1.52 -1.28 -18.25
N GLU A 65 -1.41 -1.89 -17.07
CA GLU A 65 -2.08 -3.14 -16.69
C GLU A 65 -3.36 -2.91 -15.88
N VAL A 66 -3.63 -1.66 -15.51
CA VAL A 66 -4.83 -1.25 -14.77
C VAL A 66 -5.96 -0.91 -15.74
N ALA A 67 -7.15 -1.49 -15.53
CA ALA A 67 -8.36 -1.19 -16.30
C ALA A 67 -9.09 0.01 -15.70
N GLU A 68 -9.43 -0.08 -14.41
CA GLU A 68 -10.04 1.00 -13.64
C GLU A 68 -9.09 1.38 -12.51
N ALA A 69 -8.68 2.65 -12.44
CA ALA A 69 -7.78 3.12 -11.39
C ALA A 69 -8.43 3.09 -9.99
N GLY A 70 -9.76 3.28 -9.93
CA GLY A 70 -10.51 3.43 -8.69
C GLY A 70 -10.50 4.86 -8.15
N GLU A 71 -10.85 5.00 -6.88
CA GLU A 71 -10.91 6.29 -6.16
C GLU A 71 -9.70 6.44 -5.23
N LEU A 72 -9.05 7.60 -5.26
CA LEU A 72 -7.95 7.93 -4.36
C LEU A 72 -8.50 8.32 -2.99
N ILE A 73 -8.24 7.50 -1.97
CA ILE A 73 -8.74 7.72 -0.61
C ILE A 73 -7.69 8.31 0.34
N LEU A 74 -6.40 8.16 0.02
CA LEU A 74 -5.29 8.75 0.77
C LEU A 74 -4.14 9.06 -0.18
N LEU A 75 -3.52 10.23 -0.01
CA LEU A 75 -2.29 10.62 -0.69
C LEU A 75 -1.25 11.08 0.33
N GLU A 76 -0.07 10.48 0.29
CA GLU A 76 1.06 10.87 1.13
C GLU A 76 2.24 11.29 0.25
N HIS A 77 2.79 12.47 0.52
CA HIS A 77 4.05 12.93 -0.08
C HIS A 77 5.22 12.62 0.86
N ARG A 78 6.36 12.22 0.26
CA ARG A 78 7.57 11.88 1.02
C ARG A 78 8.84 12.22 0.26
N THR A 79 9.95 12.24 1.01
CA THR A 79 11.28 12.25 0.41
C THR A 79 11.43 11.04 -0.51
N ALA A 80 12.14 11.23 -1.63
CA ALA A 80 12.35 10.17 -2.60
C ALA A 80 12.96 8.91 -1.95
N LEU A 81 12.21 7.81 -2.03
CA LEU A 81 12.68 6.48 -1.70
C LEU A 81 13.16 5.81 -2.98
N PHE A 82 14.46 5.47 -3.04
CA PHE A 82 15.03 4.75 -4.17
C PHE A 82 14.85 3.24 -3.96
N ARG A 83 14.31 2.57 -4.98
CA ARG A 83 14.04 1.13 -4.98
C ARG A 83 15.25 0.35 -5.51
N ASP A 84 15.81 -0.51 -4.66
CA ASP A 84 16.93 -1.41 -4.98
C ASP A 84 16.57 -2.87 -4.63
N GLN A 85 17.23 -3.83 -5.25
CA GLN A 85 16.99 -5.27 -5.09
C GLN A 85 17.39 -5.78 -3.69
N GLY A 86 18.15 -5.00 -2.92
CA GLY A 86 18.63 -5.40 -1.59
C GLY A 86 17.60 -5.31 -0.46
N VAL A 87 16.46 -4.64 -0.69
CA VAL A 87 15.49 -4.31 0.37
C VAL A 87 14.06 -4.57 -0.10
N ARG A 88 13.25 -5.17 0.78
CA ARG A 88 11.79 -5.22 0.62
C ARG A 88 11.16 -4.11 1.45
N GLU A 89 10.65 -3.08 0.81
CA GLU A 89 9.85 -2.09 1.52
C GLU A 89 8.41 -2.55 1.72
N THR A 90 7.91 -2.31 2.93
CA THR A 90 6.51 -2.47 3.30
C THR A 90 5.96 -1.11 3.67
N PHE A 91 4.78 -0.80 3.14
CA PHE A 91 4.03 0.41 3.46
C PHE A 91 2.76 0.03 4.23
N GLU A 92 2.53 0.75 5.31
CA GLU A 92 1.45 0.48 6.25
C GLU A 92 0.63 1.74 6.46
N PHE A 93 -0.69 1.58 6.38
CA PHE A 93 -1.66 2.64 6.60
C PHE A 93 -2.74 2.18 7.57
N VAL A 94 -3.22 3.12 8.39
CA VAL A 94 -4.45 2.95 9.18
C VAL A 94 -5.40 4.08 8.82
N ILE A 95 -6.54 3.73 8.22
CA ILE A 95 -7.62 4.66 7.90
C ILE A 95 -8.66 4.58 9.03
N SER A 96 -9.19 5.73 9.46
CA SER A 96 -10.21 5.81 10.50
C SER A 96 -11.45 6.53 9.96
N TYR A 97 -12.63 6.02 10.28
CA TYR A 97 -13.93 6.59 9.93
C TYR A 97 -14.69 7.09 11.16
#